data_AF-A0AAU7D7P4-F1
#
_entry.id   AF-A0AAU7D7P4-F1
#
_cell.length_a   1.000
_cell.length_b   1.000
_cell.length_c   1.000
_cell.angle_alpha   90.00
_cell.angle_beta   90.00
_cell.angle_gamma   90.00
#
_symmetry.space_group_name_H-M   'P 1'
#
loop_
_entity.id
_entity.type
_entity.pdbx_description
1 polymer ?
#
loop_
_entity_poly.entity_id
_entity_poly.type
_entity_poly.pdbx_seq_one_letter_code
_entity_poly.pdbx_strand_id
1 'polypeptide(L)'
;MSNSFRWLHIVLEVIGGLALLAGLGWVAFYFLFIVPMSHFSDGNCSPDTEQRLVNAPGGGEHNFKSLHRTCGQYNFFFAYLSTGNPNKGYEYEPILELKNVAPGAARAEWDGPNRIVVTFPKSSEVVDAYARSFGIDVVLYPQ
;
A
#
# COMPACT_ATOMS: atom_id res chain seq x y z
N MET A 1 -43.30 -37.35 -25.50
CA MET A 1 -41.93 -37.14 -24.96
C MET A 1 -41.68 -38.20 -23.90
N SER A 2 -40.62 -39.00 -24.02
CA SER A 2 -40.33 -40.06 -23.02
C SER A 2 -39.84 -39.44 -21.71
N ASN A 3 -40.15 -40.05 -20.57
CA ASN A 3 -39.77 -39.57 -19.24
C ASN A 3 -38.26 -39.34 -19.10
N SER A 4 -37.44 -40.11 -19.83
CA SER A 4 -35.98 -39.99 -19.84
C SER A 4 -35.49 -38.65 -20.41
N PHE A 5 -36.18 -38.12 -21.42
CA PHE A 5 -35.81 -36.84 -22.05
C PHE A 5 -36.10 -35.66 -21.10
N ARG A 6 -37.16 -35.78 -20.30
CA ARG A 6 -37.53 -34.76 -19.30
C ARG A 6 -36.53 -34.69 -18.15
N TRP A 7 -36.07 -35.84 -17.66
CA TRP A 7 -35.04 -35.91 -16.62
C TRP A 7 -33.68 -35.40 -17.10
N LEU A 8 -33.28 -35.75 -18.33
CA LEU A 8 -32.04 -35.25 -18.93
C LEU A 8 -32.04 -33.71 -19.03
N HIS A 9 -33.17 -33.12 -19.43
CA HIS A 9 -33.31 -31.67 -19.54
C HIS A 9 -33.15 -30.96 -18.19
N ILE A 10 -33.81 -31.48 -17.14
CA ILE A 10 -33.72 -30.92 -15.78
C ILE A 10 -32.29 -30.99 -15.25
N VAL A 11 -31.60 -32.11 -15.48
CA VAL A 11 -30.20 -32.27 -15.04
C VAL A 11 -29.28 -31.27 -15.75
N LEU A 12 -29.47 -31.07 -17.06
CA LEU A 12 -28.69 -30.09 -17.83
C LEU A 12 -28.96 -28.64 -17.38
N GLU A 13 -30.21 -28.29 -17.05
CA GLU A 13 -30.53 -26.97 -16.50
C GLU A 13 -29.86 -26.72 -15.14
N VAL A 14 -29.86 -27.72 -14.25
CA VAL A 14 -29.20 -27.59 -12.95
C VAL A 14 -27.69 -27.44 -13.11
N ILE A 15 -27.06 -28.23 -13.97
CA ILE A 15 -25.62 -28.11 -14.26
C ILE A 15 -25.30 -26.76 -14.88
N GLY A 16 -26.10 -26.30 -15.84
CA GLY A 16 -25.95 -24.98 -16.47
C GLY A 16 -26.09 -23.83 -15.46
N GLY A 17 -27.09 -23.91 -14.58
CA GLY A 17 -27.31 -22.93 -13.51
C GLY A 17 -26.15 -22.89 -12.51
N LEU A 18 -25.63 -24.04 -12.10
CA LEU A 18 -24.46 -24.12 -11.22
C LEU A 18 -23.20 -23.57 -11.88
N ALA A 19 -22.99 -23.85 -13.18
CA ALA A 19 -21.86 -23.31 -13.93
C ALA A 19 -21.92 -21.79 -14.05
N LEU A 20 -23.11 -21.21 -14.26
CA LEU A 20 -23.31 -19.76 -14.28
C LEU A 20 -23.03 -19.12 -12.92
N LEU A 21 -23.51 -19.72 -11.83
CA LEU A 21 -23.24 -19.23 -10.47
C LEU A 21 -21.76 -19.33 -10.11
N ALA A 22 -21.10 -20.42 -10.45
CA ALA A 22 -19.66 -20.58 -10.24
C ALA A 22 -18.85 -19.59 -11.08
N GLY A 23 -19.24 -19.37 -12.35
CA GLY A 23 -18.61 -18.39 -13.23
C GLY A 23 -18.77 -16.96 -12.71
N LEU A 24 -19.98 -16.57 -12.32
CA LEU A 24 -20.25 -15.25 -11.74
C LEU A 24 -19.54 -15.06 -10.39
N GLY A 25 -19.50 -16.10 -9.56
CA GLY A 25 -18.76 -16.10 -8.30
C GLY A 25 -17.26 -15.91 -8.51
N TRP A 26 -16.68 -16.59 -9.52
CA TRP A 26 -15.28 -16.42 -9.88
C TRP A 26 -14.99 -15.01 -10.41
N VAL A 27 -15.86 -14.48 -11.28
CA VAL A 27 -15.71 -13.11 -11.80
C VAL A 27 -15.76 -12.09 -10.65
N ALA A 28 -16.74 -12.21 -9.75
CA ALA A 28 -16.84 -11.34 -8.58
C ALA A 28 -15.59 -11.46 -7.69
N PHE A 29 -15.12 -12.67 -7.42
CA PHE A 29 -13.91 -12.90 -6.64
C PHE A 29 -12.66 -12.29 -7.31
N TYR A 30 -12.51 -12.47 -8.61
CA TYR A 30 -11.40 -11.94 -9.39
C TYR A 30 -11.34 -10.41 -9.32
N PHE A 31 -12.48 -9.73 -9.52
CA PHE A 31 -12.53 -8.26 -9.47
C PHE A 31 -12.41 -7.70 -8.06
N LEU A 32 -12.98 -8.35 -7.05
CA LEU A 32 -12.95 -7.86 -5.67
C LEU A 32 -11.62 -8.13 -4.97
N PHE A 33 -10.92 -9.22 -5.30
CA PHE A 33 -9.74 -9.66 -4.54
C PHE A 33 -8.49 -9.78 -5.40
N ILE A 34 -8.55 -10.33 -6.61
CA ILE A 34 -7.35 -10.55 -7.43
C ILE A 34 -6.86 -9.27 -8.10
N VAL A 35 -7.74 -8.49 -8.74
CA VAL A 35 -7.36 -7.22 -9.40
C VAL A 35 -6.70 -6.26 -8.41
N PRO A 36 -7.26 -6.00 -7.22
CA PRO A 36 -6.61 -5.13 -6.25
C PRO A 36 -5.25 -5.66 -5.78
N MET A 37 -5.14 -6.97 -5.53
CA MET A 37 -3.88 -7.59 -5.07
C MET A 37 -2.79 -7.66 -6.15
N SER A 38 -3.16 -7.75 -7.43
CA SER A 38 -2.20 -7.79 -8.54
C SER A 38 -1.35 -6.51 -8.68
N HIS A 39 -1.78 -5.42 -8.04
CA HIS A 39 -1.04 -4.16 -7.99
C HIS A 39 -0.09 -4.04 -6.79
N PHE A 40 -0.11 -5.00 -5.86
CA PHE A 40 0.79 -5.02 -4.69
C PHE A 40 2.06 -5.86 -4.92
N SER A 41 2.07 -6.74 -5.94
CA SER A 41 3.19 -7.64 -6.23
C SER A 41 4.02 -7.14 -7.43
N ASP A 42 4.96 -6.24 -7.17
CA ASP A 42 6.28 -6.10 -7.84
C ASP A 42 6.38 -5.94 -9.39
N GLY A 43 5.29 -5.89 -10.16
CA GLY A 43 5.37 -5.92 -11.63
C GLY A 43 5.38 -4.56 -12.35
N ASN A 44 4.85 -3.49 -11.75
CA ASN A 44 4.63 -2.21 -12.46
C ASN A 44 4.81 -1.00 -11.55
N CYS A 45 5.83 -1.06 -10.69
CA CYS A 45 6.22 0.08 -9.88
C CYS A 45 7.36 0.86 -10.54
N SER A 46 7.27 2.19 -10.52
CA SER A 46 8.41 3.05 -10.81
C SER A 46 9.52 2.80 -9.77
N PRO A 47 10.78 3.04 -10.12
CA PRO A 47 11.83 3.13 -9.11
C PRO A 47 11.48 4.21 -8.08
N ASP A 48 11.93 4.01 -6.84
CA ASP A 48 11.75 4.98 -5.77
C ASP A 48 12.42 6.29 -6.13
N THR A 49 11.64 7.36 -6.13
CA THR A 49 12.15 8.72 -6.31
C THR A 49 12.30 9.35 -4.94
N GLU A 50 13.53 9.66 -4.56
CA GLU A 50 13.80 10.38 -3.31
C GLU A 50 13.17 11.77 -3.39
N GLN A 51 12.23 12.02 -2.47
CA GLN A 51 11.56 13.31 -2.34
C GLN A 51 12.42 14.24 -1.49
N ARG A 52 12.96 13.72 -0.38
CA ARG A 52 13.75 14.51 0.56
C ARG A 52 14.53 13.64 1.54
N LEU A 53 15.78 13.99 1.80
CA LEU A 53 16.55 13.57 2.96
C LEU A 53 16.59 14.73 3.97
N VAL A 54 16.26 14.45 5.22
CA VAL A 54 16.26 15.46 6.28
C VAL A 54 17.01 14.92 7.49
N ASN A 55 18.05 15.66 7.85
CA ASN A 55 18.87 15.33 9.00
C ASN A 55 18.15 15.70 10.31
N ALA A 56 18.36 14.91 11.36
CA ALA A 56 17.81 15.25 12.66
C ALA A 56 18.34 16.60 13.18
N PRO A 57 17.48 17.39 13.85
CA PRO A 57 17.92 18.62 14.50
C PRO A 57 18.97 18.32 15.59
N GLY A 58 20.01 19.15 15.68
CA GLY A 58 21.02 19.06 16.73
C GLY A 58 22.02 17.90 16.61
N GLY A 59 22.10 17.24 15.46
CA GLY A 59 22.98 16.06 15.28
C GLY A 59 22.40 14.79 15.89
N GLY A 60 21.07 14.69 15.95
CA GLY A 60 20.38 13.50 16.46
C GLY A 60 20.76 12.21 15.73
N GLU A 61 20.51 11.09 16.39
CA GLU A 61 21.00 9.76 16.01
C GLU A 61 20.39 9.22 14.70
N HIS A 62 19.22 9.73 14.32
CA HIS A 62 18.46 9.25 13.17
C HIS A 62 18.17 10.36 12.16
N ASN A 63 18.53 10.17 10.90
CA ASN A 63 18.04 10.95 9.78
C ASN A 63 16.75 10.32 9.25
N PHE A 64 15.89 11.08 8.57
CA PHE A 64 14.78 10.49 7.82
C PHE A 64 14.91 10.77 6.32
N LYS A 65 14.43 9.82 5.53
CA LYS A 65 14.35 9.91 4.08
C LYS A 65 12.91 9.67 3.65
N SER A 66 12.42 10.46 2.71
CA SER A 66 11.11 10.28 2.10
C SER A 66 11.25 9.87 0.64
N LEU A 67 10.45 8.90 0.23
CA LEU A 67 10.44 8.33 -1.11
C LEU A 67 9.02 8.43 -1.68
N HIS A 68 8.95 8.58 -2.99
CA HIS A 68 7.73 8.44 -3.76
C HIS A 68 7.85 7.25 -4.70
N ARG A 69 6.80 6.44 -4.77
CA ARG A 69 6.70 5.31 -5.70
C ARG A 69 5.35 5.36 -6.39
N THR A 70 5.34 5.16 -7.69
CA THR A 70 4.09 4.97 -8.44
C THR A 70 3.97 3.49 -8.76
N CYS A 71 2.86 2.84 -8.38
CA CYS A 71 2.58 1.45 -8.74
C CYS A 71 1.24 1.37 -9.46
N GLY A 72 1.26 1.15 -10.78
CA GLY A 72 0.07 1.20 -11.60
C GLY A 72 -0.65 2.55 -11.51
N GLN A 73 -1.88 2.54 -11.00
CA GLN A 73 -2.71 3.75 -10.81
C GLN A 73 -2.51 4.43 -9.45
N TYR A 74 -1.76 3.81 -8.54
CA TYR A 74 -1.58 4.29 -7.17
C TYR A 74 -0.25 5.01 -7.01
N ASN A 75 -0.30 6.11 -6.26
CA ASN A 75 0.88 6.88 -5.88
C ASN A 75 1.12 6.73 -4.38
N PHE A 76 2.31 6.32 -4.01
CA PHE A 76 2.70 6.05 -2.64
C PHE A 76 3.74 7.05 -2.16
N PHE A 77 3.60 7.45 -0.91
CA PHE A 77 4.61 8.19 -0.17
C PHE A 77 5.09 7.31 0.98
N PHE A 78 6.40 7.13 1.05
CA PHE A 78 7.05 6.40 2.11
C PHE A 78 7.94 7.34 2.92
N ALA A 79 7.93 7.19 4.23
CA ALA A 79 8.97 7.76 5.08
C ALA A 79 9.78 6.62 5.72
N TYR A 80 11.08 6.78 5.69
CA TYR A 80 12.06 5.86 6.23
C TYR A 80 12.93 6.57 7.26
N LEU A 81 13.30 5.86 8.31
CA LEU A 81 14.20 6.34 9.34
C LEU A 81 15.55 5.62 9.24
N SER A 82 16.65 6.35 9.35
CA SER A 82 17.97 5.71 9.35
C SER A 82 18.18 4.91 10.62
N THR A 83 18.62 3.66 10.50
CA THR A 83 18.81 2.75 11.64
C THR A 83 20.20 2.85 12.27
N GLY A 84 21.14 3.56 11.62
CA GLY A 84 22.56 3.57 11.99
C GLY A 84 23.30 2.27 11.62
N ASN A 85 22.63 1.31 10.96
CA ASN A 85 23.23 0.06 10.54
C ASN A 85 24.17 0.27 9.34
N PRO A 86 25.45 -0.13 9.42
CA PRO A 86 26.40 0.03 8.31
C PRO A 86 26.19 -0.97 7.16
N ASN A 87 25.32 -1.97 7.33
CA ASN A 87 25.06 -2.98 6.31
C ASN A 87 24.13 -2.45 5.22
N LYS A 88 24.55 -2.63 3.96
CA LYS A 88 23.78 -2.21 2.79
C LYS A 88 22.45 -2.96 2.71
N GLY A 89 21.35 -2.22 2.57
CA GLY A 89 19.98 -2.71 2.57
C GLY A 89 19.26 -2.60 3.92
N TYR A 90 19.97 -2.26 5.01
CA TYR A 90 19.40 -2.10 6.35
C TYR A 90 19.62 -0.69 6.90
N GLU A 91 20.13 0.23 6.10
CA GLU A 91 20.46 1.58 6.54
C GLU A 91 19.21 2.37 6.95
N TYR A 92 18.03 1.94 6.48
CA TYR A 92 16.76 2.62 6.64
C TYR A 92 15.61 1.63 6.92
N GLU A 93 14.76 1.96 7.89
CA GLU A 93 13.56 1.21 8.24
C GLU A 93 12.30 2.02 7.84
N PRO A 94 11.28 1.40 7.22
CA PRO A 94 10.03 2.09 6.92
C PRO A 94 9.29 2.47 8.21
N ILE A 95 8.88 3.74 8.31
CA ILE A 95 8.13 4.25 9.47
C ILE A 95 6.72 4.74 9.12
N LEU A 96 6.45 4.99 7.84
CA LEU A 96 5.14 5.42 7.36
C LEU A 96 4.97 5.05 5.87
N GLU A 97 3.80 4.55 5.54
CA GLU A 97 3.33 4.37 4.17
C GLU A 97 1.97 5.04 3.98
N LEU A 98 1.90 5.94 3.01
CA LEU A 98 0.67 6.60 2.57
C LEU A 98 0.39 6.25 1.11
N LYS A 99 -0.87 5.97 0.80
CA LYS A 99 -1.35 5.67 -0.54
C LYS A 99 -2.25 6.78 -1.07
N ASN A 100 -2.30 6.92 -2.39
CA ASN A 100 -2.98 8.01 -3.10
C ASN A 100 -2.40 9.39 -2.76
N VAL A 101 -1.08 9.49 -2.72
CA VAL A 101 -0.35 10.74 -2.48
C VAL A 101 0.36 11.16 -3.75
N ALA A 102 -0.05 12.27 -4.35
CA ALA A 102 0.64 12.84 -5.50
C ALA A 102 2.09 13.28 -5.12
N PRO A 103 3.05 13.25 -6.07
CA PRO A 103 4.41 13.73 -5.81
C PRO A 103 4.41 15.15 -5.21
N GLY A 104 5.11 15.35 -4.09
CA GLY A 104 5.18 16.63 -3.39
C GLY A 104 3.93 17.04 -2.59
N ALA A 105 2.86 16.24 -2.59
CA ALA A 105 1.63 16.55 -1.85
C ALA A 105 1.71 16.16 -0.37
N ALA A 106 2.62 15.27 0.00
CA ALA A 106 2.95 14.98 1.39
C ALA A 106 4.32 15.55 1.78
N ARG A 107 4.46 15.92 3.04
CA ARG A 107 5.67 16.49 3.61
C ARG A 107 5.88 15.93 5.00
N ALA A 108 6.98 15.23 5.20
CA ALA A 108 7.47 14.81 6.52
C ALA A 108 8.56 15.79 6.96
N GLU A 109 8.55 16.19 8.24
CA GLU A 109 9.56 17.06 8.86
C GLU A 109 9.76 16.72 10.34
N TRP A 110 10.92 17.07 10.89
CA TRP A 110 11.15 16.99 12.34
C TRP A 110 10.42 18.11 13.07
N ASP A 111 9.73 17.76 14.14
CA ASP A 111 9.14 18.65 15.14
C ASP A 111 9.82 18.41 16.50
N GLY A 112 11.09 18.80 16.57
CA GLY A 112 11.97 18.47 17.70
C GLY A 112 12.78 17.17 17.49
N PRO A 113 13.47 16.68 18.53
CA PRO A 113 14.46 15.61 18.38
C PRO A 113 13.87 14.20 18.20
N ASN A 114 12.66 13.95 18.72
CA ASN A 114 12.06 12.61 18.76
C ASN A 114 10.66 12.57 18.14
N ARG A 115 10.32 13.54 17.28
CA ARG A 115 9.00 13.62 16.67
C ARG A 115 9.09 14.03 15.21
N ILE A 116 8.41 13.28 14.36
CA ILE A 116 8.23 13.56 12.94
C ILE A 116 6.78 13.92 12.70
N VAL A 117 6.55 15.05 12.05
CA VAL A 117 5.25 15.53 11.64
C VAL A 117 5.10 15.28 10.14
N VAL A 118 4.05 14.56 9.76
CA VAL A 118 3.73 14.28 8.36
C VAL A 118 2.40 14.94 7.99
N THR A 119 2.49 15.89 7.07
CA THR A 119 1.34 16.54 6.44
C THR A 119 1.03 15.84 5.12
N PHE A 120 -0.24 15.51 4.86
CA PHE A 120 -0.65 14.83 3.63
C PHE A 120 -2.12 15.13 3.28
N PRO A 121 -2.56 14.90 2.03
CA PRO A 121 -3.94 15.17 1.63
C PRO A 121 -4.96 14.27 2.35
N LYS A 122 -6.13 14.82 2.73
CA LYS A 122 -7.24 14.04 3.33
C LYS A 122 -7.74 12.87 2.48
N SER A 123 -7.56 12.95 1.16
CA SER A 123 -7.95 11.89 0.23
C SER A 123 -7.02 10.68 0.25
N SER A 124 -5.89 10.76 0.95
CA SER A 124 -4.89 9.69 1.03
C SER A 124 -5.21 8.68 2.12
N GLU A 125 -4.73 7.47 1.94
CA GLU A 125 -4.94 6.32 2.83
C GLU A 125 -3.66 6.05 3.61
N VAL A 126 -3.76 5.91 4.93
CA VAL A 126 -2.64 5.48 5.79
C VAL A 126 -2.59 3.96 5.75
N VAL A 127 -1.59 3.41 5.07
CA VAL A 127 -1.43 1.96 4.92
C VAL A 127 -0.72 1.40 6.14
N ASP A 128 0.34 2.06 6.59
CA ASP A 128 1.15 1.61 7.71
C ASP A 128 1.87 2.76 8.44
N ALA A 129 2.07 2.64 9.75
CA ALA A 129 2.75 3.64 10.58
C ALA A 129 3.48 2.99 11.77
N TYR A 130 4.76 2.62 11.58
CA TYR A 130 5.60 2.00 12.61
C TYR A 130 6.86 2.85 12.91
N ALA A 131 6.76 3.83 13.80
CA ALA A 131 7.95 4.56 14.30
C ALA A 131 8.28 4.29 15.78
N ARG A 132 7.34 3.69 16.53
CA ARG A 132 7.48 3.56 17.99
C ARG A 132 8.65 2.68 18.43
N SER A 133 9.08 1.74 17.59
CA SER A 133 10.23 0.87 17.86
C SER A 133 11.55 1.63 18.00
N PHE A 134 11.67 2.83 17.42
CA PHE A 134 12.87 3.67 17.49
C PHE A 134 12.73 4.85 18.46
N GLY A 135 11.70 4.87 19.31
CA GLY A 135 11.46 5.97 20.25
C GLY A 135 11.08 7.30 19.59
N ILE A 136 10.72 7.29 18.30
CA ILE A 136 10.27 8.45 17.54
C ILE A 136 8.74 8.41 17.38
N ASP A 137 8.12 9.55 17.67
CA ASP A 137 6.69 9.76 17.52
C ASP A 137 6.39 10.27 16.10
N VAL A 138 5.48 9.60 15.37
CA VAL A 138 5.03 10.06 14.06
C VAL A 138 3.60 10.59 14.19
N VAL A 139 3.46 11.90 13.95
CA VAL A 139 2.18 12.60 14.02
C VAL A 139 1.67 12.88 12.62
N LEU A 140 0.46 12.42 12.34
CA LEU A 140 -0.19 12.47 11.03
C LEU A 140 -1.21 13.63 10.98
N TYR A 141 -0.99 14.60 10.09
CA TYR A 141 -1.88 15.74 9.86
C TYR A 141 -2.49 15.70 8.45
N PRO A 142 -3.72 15.21 8.31
CA PRO A 142 -4.43 15.24 7.03
C PRO A 142 -4.95 16.66 6.74
N GLN A 143 -4.61 17.22 5.57
CA GLN A 143 -5.05 18.54 5.08
C GLN A 143 -6.09 18.42 3.98
#